data_AF-A0A966SAU6-F1
#
_entry.id   AF-A0A966SAU6-F1
#
_cell.length_a   1.000
_cell.length_b   1.000
_cell.length_c   1.000
_cell.angle_alpha   90.00
_cell.angle_beta   90.00
_cell.angle_gamma   90.00
#
_symmetry.space_group_name_H-M   'P 1'
#
loop_
_entity.id
_entity.type
_entity.pdbx_description
1 polymer ?
#
loop_
_entity_poly.entity_id
_entity_poly.type
_entity_poly.pdbx_seq_one_letter_code
_entity_poly.pdbx_strand_id
1 'polypeptide(L)'
;MGADPKKLLAEVTTLDAASIDALYGLEPVFEPGQSIGGGADGATAELGVFVELQCPWCGEPYGSMLDLTDASRSYIEDCQICCRPIEVRLDVSERGELENVSTSRSD
;
A
#
# COMPACT_ATOMS: atom_id res chain seq x y z
N MET A 1 11.22 18.76 -36.80
CA MET A 1 10.47 17.64 -37.41
C MET A 1 9.21 17.44 -36.55
N GLY A 2 8.08 18.03 -36.94
CA GLY A 2 6.83 17.85 -36.19
C GLY A 2 6.17 16.54 -36.60
N ALA A 3 5.72 15.74 -35.64
CA ALA A 3 4.96 14.53 -35.96
C ALA A 3 3.62 14.92 -36.61
N ASP A 4 3.24 14.24 -37.69
CA ASP A 4 1.98 14.46 -38.37
C ASP A 4 0.82 13.92 -37.50
N PRO A 5 -0.17 14.75 -37.11
CA PRO A 5 -1.23 14.35 -36.19
C PRO A 5 -2.13 13.24 -36.76
N LYS A 6 -2.28 13.14 -38.09
CA LYS A 6 -3.04 12.03 -38.70
C LYS A 6 -2.30 10.71 -38.60
N LYS A 7 -0.97 10.76 -38.69
CA LYS A 7 -0.11 9.58 -38.52
C LYS A 7 -0.16 9.08 -37.08
N LEU A 8 -0.08 9.99 -36.11
CA LEU A 8 -0.19 9.64 -34.69
C LEU A 8 -1.54 9.01 -34.35
N LEU A 9 -2.65 9.58 -34.87
CA LEU A 9 -3.97 9.03 -34.63
C LEU A 9 -4.11 7.61 -35.18
N ALA A 10 -3.64 7.37 -36.41
CA ALA A 10 -3.66 6.05 -37.02
C ALA A 10 -2.87 5.03 -36.19
N GLU A 11 -1.70 5.42 -35.69
CA GLU A 11 -0.82 4.59 -34.88
C GLU A 11 -1.48 4.22 -33.53
N VAL A 12 -2.01 5.20 -32.79
CA VAL A 12 -2.68 4.99 -31.49
C VAL A 12 -3.93 4.13 -31.62
N THR A 13 -4.69 4.25 -32.71
CA THR A 13 -5.92 3.43 -32.91
C THR A 13 -5.66 1.95 -33.19
N THR A 14 -4.40 1.57 -33.44
CA THR A 14 -4.01 0.19 -33.76
C THR A 14 -3.23 -0.50 -32.65
N LEU A 15 -2.95 0.19 -31.55
CA LEU A 15 -2.28 -0.41 -30.40
C LEU A 15 -3.22 -1.40 -29.70
N ASP A 16 -2.72 -2.59 -29.42
CA ASP A 16 -3.38 -3.54 -28.53
C ASP A 16 -3.17 -3.16 -27.05
N ALA A 17 -3.96 -3.76 -26.16
CA ALA A 17 -3.94 -3.45 -24.73
C ALA A 17 -2.54 -3.59 -24.11
N ALA A 18 -1.80 -4.67 -24.42
CA ALA A 18 -0.46 -4.89 -23.86
C ALA A 18 0.55 -3.84 -24.34
N SER A 19 0.42 -3.38 -25.58
CA SER A 19 1.26 -2.31 -26.12
C SER A 19 0.95 -0.94 -25.46
N ILE A 20 -0.32 -0.66 -25.16
CA ILE A 20 -0.73 0.54 -24.41
C ILE A 20 -0.14 0.46 -22.99
N ASP A 21 -0.26 -0.70 -22.35
CA ASP A 21 0.22 -0.88 -20.99
C ASP A 21 1.74 -0.74 -20.90
N ALA A 22 2.50 -1.29 -21.84
CA ALA A 22 3.96 -1.10 -21.88
C ALA A 22 4.37 0.36 -22.15
N LEU A 23 3.65 1.07 -23.02
CA LEU A 23 3.94 2.46 -23.36
C LEU A 23 3.72 3.40 -22.16
N TYR A 24 2.65 3.15 -21.40
CA TYR A 24 2.27 3.95 -20.24
C TYR A 24 2.74 3.36 -18.91
N GLY A 25 3.47 2.23 -18.92
CA GLY A 25 3.94 1.54 -17.72
C GLY A 25 2.80 1.06 -16.82
N LEU A 26 1.66 0.67 -17.41
CA LEU A 26 0.43 0.31 -16.70
C LEU A 26 0.37 -1.16 -16.26
N GLU A 27 1.38 -1.98 -16.58
CA GLU A 27 1.47 -3.34 -16.04
C GLU A 27 2.74 -3.63 -15.22
N PRO A 28 2.60 -4.44 -14.14
CA PRO A 28 1.34 -4.97 -13.59
C PRO A 28 0.80 -4.08 -12.46
N VAL A 29 -0.53 -3.93 -12.42
CA VAL A 29 -1.26 -3.47 -11.24
C VAL A 29 -1.03 -4.49 -10.12
N PHE A 30 -0.44 -4.09 -9.01
CA PHE A 30 -0.34 -4.95 -7.83
C PHE A 30 -1.73 -5.15 -7.22
N GLU A 31 -2.37 -6.29 -7.50
CA GLU A 31 -3.56 -6.72 -6.76
C GLU A 31 -3.13 -7.27 -5.40
N PRO A 32 -3.72 -6.82 -4.27
CA PRO A 32 -3.47 -7.44 -2.96
C PRO A 32 -3.97 -8.89 -3.00
N GLY A 33 -3.05 -9.83 -3.24
CA GLY A 33 -3.34 -11.28 -3.34
C GLY A 33 -2.74 -12.00 -4.55
N GLN A 34 -2.22 -11.29 -5.56
CA GLN A 34 -1.50 -11.95 -6.65
C GLN A 34 -0.06 -12.30 -6.22
N SER A 35 0.17 -13.58 -5.97
CA SER A 35 1.46 -14.11 -5.54
C SER A 35 2.50 -14.00 -6.65
N ILE A 36 3.48 -13.10 -6.48
CA ILE A 36 4.76 -13.20 -7.17
C ILE A 36 5.53 -14.36 -6.52
N GLY A 37 5.82 -15.39 -7.32
CA GLY A 37 6.91 -16.38 -7.15
C GLY A 37 7.32 -16.79 -5.73
N GLY A 38 6.95 -18.00 -5.33
CA GLY A 38 7.35 -18.59 -4.05
C GLY A 38 8.85 -18.77 -3.83
N GLY A 39 9.29 -18.45 -2.62
CA GLY A 39 10.45 -19.00 -1.92
C GLY A 39 10.00 -19.85 -0.73
N ALA A 40 10.69 -20.96 -0.45
CA ALA A 40 10.27 -22.04 0.44
C ALA A 40 10.63 -21.82 1.92
N ASP A 41 10.52 -20.58 2.37
CA ASP A 41 10.87 -20.12 3.71
C ASP A 41 9.95 -18.94 4.01
N GLY A 42 8.83 -19.24 4.66
CA GLY A 42 7.72 -18.32 4.88
C GLY A 42 8.12 -17.04 5.60
N ALA A 43 8.44 -16.01 4.83
CA ALA A 43 8.59 -14.64 5.28
C ALA A 43 7.54 -13.77 4.59
N THR A 44 6.27 -13.92 4.98
CA THR A 44 5.21 -12.93 4.74
C THR A 44 5.45 -11.62 5.52
N ALA A 45 6.66 -11.38 6.02
CA ALA A 45 7.02 -10.29 6.92
C ALA A 45 7.80 -9.15 6.24
N GLU A 46 8.16 -9.25 4.96
CA GLU A 46 8.98 -8.22 4.29
C GLU A 46 8.22 -6.92 3.95
N LEU A 47 6.88 -6.91 4.00
CA LEU A 47 6.06 -5.76 3.59
C LEU A 47 5.08 -5.26 4.67
N GLY A 48 5.18 -5.77 5.91
CA GLY A 48 4.27 -5.42 7.00
C GLY A 48 2.96 -6.23 7.02
N VAL A 49 2.10 -5.96 8.00
CA VAL A 49 0.82 -6.65 8.23
C VAL A 49 -0.35 -5.69 8.02
N PHE A 50 -1.36 -6.10 7.25
CA PHE A 50 -2.57 -5.29 7.05
C PHE A 50 -3.59 -5.56 8.16
N VAL A 51 -4.08 -4.51 8.81
CA VAL A 51 -5.08 -4.59 9.88
C VAL A 51 -6.18 -3.54 9.71
N GLU A 52 -7.30 -3.74 10.39
CA GLU A 52 -8.35 -2.74 10.52
C GLU A 52 -8.15 -1.95 11.83
N LEU A 53 -8.02 -0.63 11.73
CA LEU A 53 -7.88 0.28 12.86
C LEU A 53 -9.12 1.13 13.04
N GLN A 54 -9.41 1.46 14.29
CA GLN A 54 -10.47 2.38 14.66
C GLN A 54 -9.90 3.78 14.90
N CYS A 55 -10.40 4.80 14.21
CA CYS A 55 -9.95 6.17 14.42
C CYS A 55 -10.43 6.73 15.77
N PRO A 56 -9.55 7.21 16.68
CA PRO A 56 -9.93 7.77 17.97
C PRO A 56 -10.54 9.18 17.88
N TRP A 57 -10.51 9.79 16.69
CA TRP A 57 -11.09 11.11 16.42
C TRP A 57 -12.53 11.03 15.89
N CYS A 58 -12.73 10.43 14.71
CA CYS A 58 -14.05 10.36 14.07
C CYS A 58 -14.82 9.08 14.40
N GLY A 59 -14.15 8.02 14.87
CA GLY A 59 -14.80 6.74 15.13
C GLY A 59 -15.14 5.94 13.87
N GLU A 60 -14.51 6.22 12.74
CA GLU A 60 -14.63 5.40 11.53
C GLU A 60 -13.50 4.36 11.47
N PRO A 61 -13.79 3.11 11.06
CA PRO A 61 -12.77 2.10 10.81
C PRO A 61 -12.06 2.37 9.48
N TYR A 62 -10.78 2.01 9.38
CA TYR A 62 -10.01 2.05 8.14
C TYR A 62 -8.92 0.98 8.13
N GLY A 63 -8.55 0.50 6.94
CA GLY A 63 -7.44 -0.44 6.77
C GLY A 63 -6.10 0.28 6.77
N SER A 64 -5.13 -0.23 7.52
CA SER A 64 -3.76 0.29 7.56
C SER A 64 -2.73 -0.84 7.45
N MET A 65 -1.60 -0.54 6.81
CA MET A 65 -0.46 -1.45 6.69
C MET A 65 0.56 -1.11 7.78
N LEU A 66 0.78 -2.03 8.71
CA LEU A 66 1.69 -1.84 9.83
C LEU A 66 3.08 -2.36 9.49
N ASP A 67 4.08 -1.47 9.56
CA ASP A 67 5.49 -1.84 9.48
C ASP A 67 5.96 -2.38 10.84
N LEU A 68 6.30 -3.68 10.89
CA LEU A 68 6.77 -4.35 12.10
C LEU A 68 8.31 -4.33 12.23
N THR A 69 9.01 -3.74 11.27
CA THR A 69 10.48 -3.72 11.22
C THR A 69 11.08 -2.60 12.06
N ASP A 70 10.31 -1.54 12.33
CA ASP A 70 10.80 -0.38 13.04
C ASP A 70 10.96 -0.62 14.55
N ALA A 71 12.09 -0.15 15.09
CA ALA A 71 12.44 -0.35 16.49
C ALA A 71 11.65 0.54 17.45
N SER A 72 11.16 1.70 17.00
CA SER A 72 10.44 2.64 17.86
C SER A 72 9.04 2.14 18.21
N ARG A 73 8.47 1.24 17.39
CA ARG A 73 7.17 0.58 17.59
C ARG A 73 6.02 1.56 17.87
N SER A 74 6.20 2.82 17.46
CA SER A 74 5.18 3.86 17.53
C SER A 74 5.42 4.88 16.43
N TYR A 75 4.37 5.26 15.71
CA TYR A 75 4.45 6.27 14.67
C TYR A 75 3.17 7.10 14.62
N ILE A 76 3.23 8.24 13.93
CA ILE A 76 2.07 9.09 13.69
C ILE A 76 1.63 8.93 12.24
N GLU A 77 0.37 8.60 12.02
CA GLU A 77 -0.27 8.64 10.70
C GLU A 77 -1.57 9.47 10.75
N ASP A 78 -1.95 10.06 9.63
CA ASP A 78 -3.23 10.78 9.53
C ASP A 78 -4.38 9.81 9.26
N CYS A 79 -5.52 10.04 9.91
CA CYS A 79 -6.74 9.29 9.62
C CYS A 79 -7.14 9.46 8.14
N GLN A 80 -7.31 8.35 7.41
CA GLN A 80 -7.74 8.38 6.00
C GLN A 80 -9.16 8.94 5.78
N ILE A 81 -9.93 9.10 6.85
CA ILE A 81 -11.32 9.60 6.79
C ILE A 81 -11.41 11.07 7.21
N CYS A 82 -10.81 11.44 8.35
CA CYS A 82 -10.93 12.79 8.93
C CYS A 82 -9.64 13.61 8.96
N CYS A 83 -8.53 13.08 8.44
CA CYS A 83 -7.23 13.73 8.31
C CYS A 83 -6.67 14.33 9.62
N ARG A 84 -6.97 13.69 10.77
CA ARG A 84 -6.40 14.06 12.06
C ARG A 84 -5.27 13.09 12.44
N PRO A 85 -4.22 13.57 13.10
CA PRO A 85 -3.06 12.75 13.45
C PRO A 85 -3.41 11.74 14.53
N ILE A 86 -3.07 10.48 14.27
CA ILE A 86 -3.26 9.34 15.17
C ILE A 86 -1.86 8.82 15.52
N GLU A 87 -1.59 8.68 16.82
CA GLU A 87 -0.44 7.89 17.26
C GLU A 87 -0.85 6.41 17.26
N VAL A 88 -0.11 5.60 16.52
CA VAL A 88 -0.25 4.15 16.45
C VAL A 88 0.89 3.52 17.21
N ARG A 89 0.59 2.63 18.15
CA ARG A 89 1.58 1.90 18.95
C ARG A 89 1.43 0.40 18.72
N LEU A 90 2.55 -0.27 18.46
CA LEU A 90 2.66 -1.67 18.10
C LEU A 90 3.35 -2.45 19.23
N ASP A 91 2.76 -3.56 19.64
CA ASP A 91 3.46 -4.56 20.46
C ASP A 91 3.85 -5.72 19.53
N VAL A 92 5.15 -5.92 19.35
CA VAL A 92 5.72 -6.91 18.44
C VAL A 92 6.58 -7.90 19.22
N SER A 93 6.34 -9.19 19.02
CA SER A 93 7.07 -10.27 19.69
C SER A 93 8.53 -10.34 19.22
N GLU A 94 9.37 -11.11 19.92
CA GLU A 94 10.76 -11.38 19.51
C GLU A 94 10.87 -12.09 18.15
N ARG A 95 9.77 -12.68 17.68
CA ARG A 95 9.69 -13.37 16.37
C ARG A 95 9.26 -12.44 15.23
N GLY A 96 9.03 -11.16 15.51
CA GLY A 96 8.56 -10.19 14.52
C GLY A 96 7.06 -10.29 14.24
N GLU A 97 6.28 -10.93 15.12
CA GLU A 97 4.83 -11.07 14.97
C GLU A 97 4.11 -9.96 15.75
N LEU A 98 3.05 -9.38 15.16
CA LEU A 98 2.20 -8.41 15.85
C LEU A 98 1.39 -9.11 16.95
N GLU A 99 1.57 -8.70 18.19
CA GLU A 99 0.79 -9.20 19.34
C GLU A 99 -0.40 -8.28 19.63
N ASN A 100 -0.20 -6.96 19.52
CA ASN A 100 -1.22 -5.98 19.81
C ASN A 100 -0.97 -4.67 19.06
N VAL A 101 -2.05 -3.93 18.80
CA VAL A 101 -2.01 -2.58 18.23
C VAL A 101 -3.00 -1.68 18.97
N SER A 102 -2.59 -0.46 19.25
CA SER A 102 -3.44 0.56 19.86
C SER A 102 -3.32 1.90 19.15
N THR A 103 -4.43 2.66 19.15
CA THR A 103 -4.50 3.98 18.55
C THR A 103 -4.87 5.02 19.62
N SER A 104 -4.16 6.15 19.61
CA SER A 104 -4.42 7.30 20.48
C SER A 104 -4.48 8.59 19.66
N ARG A 105 -5.12 9.60 20.23
CA ARG A 105 -5.08 10.95 19.66
C ARG A 105 -3.67 11.48 19.88
N SER A 106 -2.99 11.86 18.80
CA SER A 106 -1.77 12.65 18.93
C SER A 106 -2.17 14.05 19.39
N ASP A 107 -1.49 14.57 20.41
CA ASP A 107 -1.65 15.95 20.87
C ASP A 107 -1.13 16.97 19.84
#